data_AF-A0A813DUM3-F1
#
_entry.id   AF-A0A813DUM3-F1
#
_cell.length_a   1.000
_cell.length_b   1.000
_cell.length_c   1.000
_cell.angle_alpha   90.00
_cell.angle_beta   90.00
_cell.angle_gamma   90.00
#
_symmetry.space_group_name_H-M   'P 1'
#
loop_
_entity.id
_entity.type
_entity.pdbx_description
1 polymer ?
#
loop_
_entity_poly.entity_id
_entity_poly.type
_entity_poly.pdbx_seq_one_letter_code
_entity_poly.pdbx_strand_id
1 'polypeptide(L)'
;MAGAPVPLQACLWGLARAFRNEHPDLKVVCTDVGQQVGIGLAMQPHIWKVEQELAIREGQMEAGTEILAPRLIEVSASEVSPGGKPLAFSENASFVITGGLGALGLIFAKWLADGGAKHIALVSRSGRPPADCRMAFKRLASKVSVHTADISSLEDVKKMMGSLAKQGMPPVQGIIHAAGSLSDRMVVDLEQAHLKEVLAPKVQGTLNLHDAASGLALEFFALFSSVAALLGTPAQGNYCAANAFLDAFASHRRDHALPAVSIQWGPWAEVGMAARAGTSEVSIARIEASKGLAAMEAILASSPRLRTGTVCVARIKWKALMGQLPRVPPFLSRFAASASSAKAMPVGNYTLDDVKALVVGSLTDVLGNDDFDINTPLMEIGLDSLAGVEFRNRLQGSMEGLELSPTLMFDYPTVPDLIDYIWTQVGPVEDDDLAASGGPMVGGAVGEQLAFAGQSCRNPGGCSNHPGDFWRTLVSGQDTSSDLPSDRWDMDAFYDPDMDAPGKTHVRKGHFVVGIDQFDGEFFGVKEAEQRSMDPHQWLTLEISYDALVASGFTKETMNNLDCGVYVGCATLGGLSPDIPAAGPFTNIGYSYSGLSGRVSHTLSFRGPCFTIDTACSST
;
A
#
# COMPACT_ATOMS: atom_id res chain seq x y z
N MET A 1 -3.24 34.68 -14.54
CA MET A 1 -3.65 34.26 -13.20
C MET A 1 -2.42 33.74 -12.48
N ALA A 2 -2.01 34.36 -11.38
CA ALA A 2 -1.01 33.76 -10.49
C ALA A 2 -1.63 32.50 -9.88
N GLY A 3 -0.99 31.32 -10.05
CA GLY A 3 -1.51 30.04 -9.56
C GLY A 3 -1.84 28.98 -10.63
N ALA A 4 -1.29 29.09 -11.84
CA ALA A 4 -1.38 27.99 -12.82
C ALA A 4 -0.76 26.71 -12.22
N PRO A 5 -1.43 25.54 -12.32
CA PRO A 5 -0.91 24.29 -11.79
C PRO A 5 0.43 23.97 -12.47
N VAL A 6 1.45 23.65 -11.69
CA VAL A 6 2.71 23.09 -12.20
C VAL A 6 2.46 21.59 -12.42
N PRO A 7 2.29 21.10 -13.67
CA PRO A 7 1.77 19.76 -13.89
C PRO A 7 2.61 18.67 -13.25
N LEU A 8 3.94 18.85 -13.22
CA LEU A 8 4.88 17.94 -12.58
C LEU A 8 4.63 17.77 -11.07
N GLN A 9 4.20 18.81 -10.37
CA GLN A 9 3.91 18.73 -8.94
C GLN A 9 2.63 17.93 -8.66
N ALA A 10 1.70 17.83 -9.63
CA ALA A 10 0.48 17.05 -9.49
C ALA A 10 0.76 15.53 -9.33
N CYS A 11 1.94 15.05 -9.73
CA CYS A 11 2.37 13.68 -9.44
C CYS A 11 2.31 13.35 -7.94
N LEU A 12 2.68 14.29 -7.08
CA LEU A 12 2.65 14.09 -5.62
C LEU A 12 1.23 13.88 -5.11
N TRP A 13 0.24 14.51 -5.73
CA TRP A 13 -1.17 14.38 -5.34
C TRP A 13 -1.71 12.98 -5.64
N GLY A 14 -1.40 12.47 -6.83
CA GLY A 14 -1.74 11.10 -7.21
C GLY A 14 -1.06 10.07 -6.30
N LEU A 15 0.23 10.25 -6.02
CA LEU A 15 0.99 9.36 -5.11
C LEU A 15 0.39 9.37 -3.69
N ALA A 16 0.11 10.55 -3.14
CA ALA A 16 -0.44 10.70 -1.81
C ALA A 16 -1.84 10.10 -1.67
N ARG A 17 -2.68 10.17 -2.70
CA ARG A 17 -4.00 9.51 -2.72
C ARG A 17 -3.87 7.99 -2.58
N ALA A 18 -2.94 7.37 -3.33
CA ALA A 18 -2.68 5.94 -3.20
C ALA A 18 -2.14 5.60 -1.80
N PHE A 19 -1.15 6.38 -1.32
CA PHE A 19 -0.55 6.17 0.00
C PHE A 19 -1.56 6.25 1.14
N ARG A 20 -2.52 7.20 1.10
CA ARG A 20 -3.60 7.28 2.10
C ARG A 20 -4.49 6.04 2.14
N ASN A 21 -4.68 5.38 1.00
CA ASN A 21 -5.50 4.17 0.92
C ASN A 21 -4.71 2.91 1.31
N GLU A 22 -3.38 2.96 1.23
CA GLU A 22 -2.46 1.93 1.74
C GLU A 22 -2.27 2.03 3.26
N HIS A 23 -2.17 3.26 3.78
CA HIS A 23 -1.89 3.58 5.20
C HIS A 23 -2.96 4.50 5.80
N PRO A 24 -4.18 4.00 6.07
CA PRO A 24 -5.28 4.83 6.57
C PRO A 24 -5.09 5.32 8.01
N ASP A 25 -4.21 4.68 8.76
CA ASP A 25 -3.73 5.06 10.09
C ASP A 25 -2.85 6.32 10.06
N LEU A 26 -2.21 6.60 8.92
CA LEU A 26 -1.38 7.77 8.75
C LEU A 26 -2.16 8.96 8.18
N LYS A 27 -1.97 10.12 8.81
CA LYS A 27 -2.56 11.36 8.32
C LYS A 27 -1.66 12.04 7.28
N VAL A 28 -1.97 11.82 6.01
CA VAL A 28 -1.25 12.47 4.88
C VAL A 28 -2.09 13.59 4.27
N VAL A 29 -1.50 14.78 4.15
CA VAL A 29 -2.14 15.98 3.61
C VAL A 29 -1.26 16.58 2.51
N CYS A 30 -1.89 16.96 1.39
CA CYS A 30 -1.23 17.71 0.32
C CYS A 30 -1.69 19.17 0.36
N THR A 31 -0.73 20.10 0.35
CA THR A 31 -1.02 21.53 0.31
C THR A 31 -0.21 22.20 -0.80
N ASP A 32 -0.92 22.78 -1.76
CA ASP A 32 -0.34 23.63 -2.79
C ASP A 32 -0.27 25.07 -2.26
N VAL A 33 0.94 25.58 -2.07
CA VAL A 33 1.18 26.91 -1.50
C VAL A 33 1.66 27.86 -2.59
N GLY A 34 0.95 28.98 -2.77
CA GLY A 34 1.35 30.02 -3.72
C GLY A 34 2.71 30.62 -3.37
N GLN A 35 3.51 30.99 -4.38
CA GLN A 35 4.90 31.47 -4.19
C GLN A 35 5.06 32.62 -3.17
N GLN A 36 4.05 33.48 -3.03
CA GLN A 36 4.08 34.63 -2.11
C GLN A 36 3.56 34.28 -0.70
N VAL A 37 2.99 33.09 -0.52
CA VAL A 37 2.54 32.59 0.78
C VAL A 37 3.66 31.78 1.42
N GLY A 38 4.09 32.17 2.62
CA GLY A 38 5.11 31.44 3.35
C GLY A 38 4.64 30.06 3.81
N ILE A 39 5.52 29.05 3.70
CA ILE A 39 5.22 27.65 4.07
C ILE A 39 4.79 27.48 5.53
N GLY A 40 5.20 28.40 6.42
CA GLY A 40 4.83 28.38 7.84
C GLY A 40 3.32 28.45 8.07
N LEU A 41 2.55 29.06 7.17
CA LEU A 41 1.09 29.05 7.26
C LEU A 41 0.53 27.65 6.99
N ALA A 42 1.04 26.95 5.97
CA ALA A 42 0.60 25.60 5.62
C ALA A 42 0.86 24.56 6.73
N MET A 43 1.85 24.82 7.59
CA MET A 43 2.20 23.95 8.72
C MET A 43 1.27 24.10 9.94
N GLN A 44 0.34 25.07 9.94
CA GLN A 44 -0.50 25.30 11.10
C GLN A 44 -1.51 24.15 11.35
N PRO A 45 -1.58 23.60 12.59
CA PRO A 45 -2.35 22.39 12.87
C PRO A 45 -3.84 22.41 12.54
N HIS A 46 -4.45 23.59 12.49
CA HIS A 46 -5.88 23.72 12.24
C HIS A 46 -6.25 23.59 10.75
N ILE A 47 -5.30 23.85 9.84
CA ILE A 47 -5.54 23.86 8.38
C ILE A 47 -5.78 22.44 7.86
N TRP A 48 -4.96 21.49 8.29
CA TRP A 48 -5.03 20.09 7.84
C TRP A 48 -5.95 19.20 8.70
N LYS A 49 -6.73 19.78 9.64
CA LYS A 49 -7.67 19.02 10.47
C LYS A 49 -8.89 18.50 9.70
N VAL A 50 -9.36 19.25 8.69
CA VAL A 50 -10.64 18.99 8.01
C VAL A 50 -10.43 18.47 6.59
N GLU A 51 -9.45 19.01 5.87
CA GLU A 51 -9.19 18.67 4.47
C GLU A 51 -7.86 17.95 4.31
N GLN A 52 -7.83 16.99 3.39
CA GLN A 52 -6.63 16.24 3.03
C GLN A 52 -5.88 16.86 1.84
N GLU A 53 -6.52 17.81 1.16
CA GLU A 53 -6.09 18.38 -0.11
C GLU A 53 -6.50 19.85 -0.17
N LEU A 54 -5.51 20.74 -0.19
CA LEU A 54 -5.71 22.17 -0.02
C LEU A 54 -4.84 22.98 -0.98
N ALA A 55 -5.32 24.14 -1.39
CA ALA A 55 -4.51 25.15 -2.02
C ALA A 55 -4.58 26.45 -1.21
N ILE A 56 -3.44 27.04 -0.92
CA ILE A 56 -3.32 28.29 -0.19
C ILE A 56 -2.83 29.35 -1.17
N ARG A 57 -3.56 30.44 -1.30
CA ARG A 57 -3.31 31.54 -2.23
C ARG A 57 -3.34 32.86 -1.50
N GLU A 58 -2.72 33.88 -2.10
CA GLU A 58 -2.92 35.25 -1.63
C GLU A 58 -4.36 35.66 -1.96
N GLY A 59 -5.09 36.22 -0.98
CA GLY A 59 -6.48 36.61 -1.18
C GLY A 59 -6.60 37.79 -2.14
N GLN A 60 -7.67 37.79 -2.94
CA GLN A 60 -7.95 38.85 -3.91
C GLN A 60 -8.56 40.12 -3.29
N MET A 61 -8.83 40.13 -1.99
CA MET A 61 -9.37 41.29 -1.25
C MET A 61 -8.41 41.69 -0.13
N GLU A 62 -8.58 42.90 0.44
CA GLU A 62 -7.75 43.48 1.53
C GLU A 62 -7.60 42.59 2.79
N ALA A 63 -8.29 41.45 2.87
CA ALA A 63 -8.25 40.48 3.94
C ALA A 63 -7.48 39.20 3.54
N GLY A 64 -6.16 39.22 3.72
CA GLY A 64 -5.35 38.02 4.01
C GLY A 64 -5.38 36.85 3.03
N THR A 65 -4.82 35.72 3.47
CA THR A 65 -4.63 34.50 2.68
C THR A 65 -5.95 33.75 2.42
N GLU A 66 -6.14 33.22 1.21
CA GLU A 66 -7.27 32.38 0.80
C GLU A 66 -6.92 30.88 0.89
N ILE A 67 -7.82 30.06 1.45
CA ILE A 67 -7.68 28.59 1.50
C ILE A 67 -8.78 27.97 0.64
N LEU A 68 -8.37 27.21 -0.36
CA LEU A 68 -9.22 26.53 -1.34
C LEU A 68 -9.14 25.02 -1.15
N ALA A 69 -10.27 24.34 -1.32
CA ALA A 69 -10.35 22.88 -1.28
C ALA A 69 -11.15 22.36 -2.49
N PRO A 70 -10.75 21.23 -3.10
CA PRO A 70 -11.50 20.66 -4.22
C PRO A 70 -12.84 20.10 -3.73
N ARG A 71 -13.89 20.30 -4.55
CA ARG A 71 -15.23 19.74 -4.32
C ARG A 71 -15.80 19.21 -5.61
N LEU A 72 -16.49 18.08 -5.55
CA LEU A 72 -17.25 17.60 -6.69
C LEU A 72 -18.59 18.33 -6.78
N ILE A 73 -18.85 18.89 -7.95
CA ILE A 73 -20.12 19.51 -8.30
C ILE A 73 -20.81 18.69 -9.39
N GLU A 74 -22.12 18.52 -9.24
CA GLU A 74 -22.93 17.93 -10.30
C GLU A 74 -23.19 18.98 -11.38
N VAL A 75 -23.07 18.56 -12.63
CA VAL A 75 -23.36 19.40 -13.81
C VAL A 75 -24.25 18.58 -14.72
N SER A 76 -25.36 19.15 -15.19
CA SER A 76 -26.30 18.37 -16.01
C SER A 76 -25.71 18.10 -17.40
N ALA A 77 -25.91 16.88 -17.93
CA ALA A 77 -25.43 16.53 -19.28
C ALA A 77 -25.99 17.46 -20.36
N SER A 78 -27.19 18.01 -20.16
CA SER A 78 -27.84 19.01 -21.01
C SER A 78 -27.17 20.38 -20.98
N GLU A 79 -26.57 20.79 -19.87
CA GLU A 79 -25.76 22.02 -19.78
C GLU A 79 -24.44 21.87 -20.56
N VAL A 80 -23.89 20.66 -20.54
CA VAL A 80 -22.60 20.34 -21.16
C VAL A 80 -22.76 20.05 -22.66
N SER A 81 -23.86 19.42 -23.10
CA SER A 81 -24.13 19.06 -24.50
C SER A 81 -25.60 19.25 -24.91
N PRO A 82 -26.01 20.44 -25.38
CA PRO A 82 -27.31 20.63 -25.99
C PRO A 82 -27.25 20.11 -27.44
N GLY A 83 -27.64 18.85 -27.67
CA GLY A 83 -27.96 18.32 -29.00
C GLY A 83 -26.84 18.38 -30.05
N GLY A 84 -25.65 17.87 -29.72
CA GLY A 84 -24.50 17.86 -30.63
C GLY A 84 -24.71 16.95 -31.86
N LYS A 85 -24.36 17.46 -33.04
CA LYS A 85 -24.17 16.63 -34.25
C LYS A 85 -23.03 15.63 -34.01
N PRO A 86 -23.05 14.44 -34.64
CA PRO A 86 -21.95 13.48 -34.56
C PRO A 86 -20.61 14.15 -34.94
N LEU A 87 -19.54 13.80 -34.24
CA LEU A 87 -18.20 14.26 -34.61
C LEU A 87 -17.85 13.71 -36.01
N ALA A 88 -17.55 14.61 -36.94
CA ALA A 88 -17.09 14.26 -38.27
C ALA A 88 -15.63 14.66 -38.41
N PHE A 89 -14.76 13.68 -38.67
CA PHE A 89 -13.33 13.93 -38.80
C PHE A 89 -12.98 14.29 -40.25
N SER A 90 -12.19 15.35 -40.42
CA SER A 90 -11.73 15.78 -41.74
C SER A 90 -10.93 14.68 -42.43
N GLU A 91 -11.25 14.42 -43.70
CA GLU A 91 -10.47 13.53 -44.56
C GLU A 91 -9.07 14.09 -44.86
N ASN A 92 -8.89 15.41 -44.75
CA ASN A 92 -7.64 16.14 -44.99
C ASN A 92 -6.89 16.43 -43.68
N ALA A 93 -7.01 15.54 -42.69
CA ALA A 93 -6.37 15.67 -41.40
C ALA A 93 -5.77 14.34 -40.95
N SER A 94 -4.67 14.41 -40.21
CA SER A 94 -4.04 13.24 -39.60
C SER A 94 -4.35 13.14 -38.11
N PHE A 95 -4.51 11.92 -37.64
CA PHE A 95 -4.80 11.60 -36.24
C PHE A 95 -3.74 10.64 -35.70
N VAL A 96 -3.09 11.03 -34.61
CA VAL A 96 -2.01 10.25 -33.99
C VAL A 96 -2.53 9.57 -32.72
N ILE A 97 -2.35 8.26 -32.62
CA ILE A 97 -2.70 7.48 -31.43
C ILE A 97 -1.44 6.82 -30.86
N THR A 98 -0.99 7.27 -29.69
CA THR A 98 0.13 6.63 -28.98
C THR A 98 -0.39 5.50 -28.10
N GLY A 99 0.38 4.42 -27.96
CA GLY A 99 -0.19 3.17 -27.47
C GLY A 99 -1.18 2.58 -28.49
N GLY A 100 -1.06 2.99 -29.76
CA GLY A 100 -2.07 2.76 -30.81
C GLY A 100 -2.28 1.30 -31.18
N LEU A 101 -1.29 0.44 -30.94
CA LEU A 101 -1.41 -1.01 -31.16
C LEU A 101 -1.94 -1.76 -29.94
N GLY A 102 -2.16 -1.08 -28.82
CA GLY A 102 -2.85 -1.64 -27.68
C GLY A 102 -4.37 -1.65 -27.90
N ALA A 103 -5.05 -2.43 -27.07
CA ALA A 103 -6.50 -2.54 -26.93
C ALA A 103 -7.29 -1.23 -27.21
N LEU A 104 -7.13 -0.22 -26.35
CA LEU A 104 -7.84 1.05 -26.47
C LEU A 104 -7.41 1.80 -27.74
N GLY A 105 -6.12 1.78 -28.07
CA GLY A 105 -5.61 2.39 -29.28
C GLY A 105 -6.32 1.88 -30.54
N LEU A 106 -6.56 0.58 -30.64
CA LEU A 106 -7.29 -0.04 -31.75
C LEU A 106 -8.79 0.26 -31.75
N ILE A 107 -9.42 0.31 -30.57
CA ILE A 107 -10.82 0.74 -30.43
C ILE A 107 -11.00 2.17 -30.96
N PHE A 108 -10.16 3.09 -30.51
CA PHE A 108 -10.23 4.49 -30.92
C PHE A 108 -9.78 4.71 -32.37
N ALA A 109 -8.86 3.89 -32.90
CA ALA A 109 -8.52 3.87 -34.31
C ALA A 109 -9.73 3.47 -35.18
N LYS A 110 -10.47 2.44 -34.76
CA LYS A 110 -11.71 2.05 -35.43
C LYS A 110 -12.73 3.18 -35.38
N TRP A 111 -12.93 3.79 -34.22
CA TRP A 111 -13.88 4.89 -34.03
C TRP A 111 -13.55 6.11 -34.91
N LEU A 112 -12.27 6.50 -34.99
CA LEU A 112 -11.84 7.56 -35.91
C LEU A 112 -12.12 7.19 -37.38
N ALA A 113 -11.80 5.94 -37.78
CA ALA A 113 -12.02 5.48 -39.14
C ALA A 113 -13.51 5.43 -39.52
N ASP A 114 -14.37 5.02 -38.58
CA ASP A 114 -15.82 5.02 -38.76
C ASP A 114 -16.40 6.45 -38.79
N GLY A 115 -15.77 7.38 -38.07
CA GLY A 115 -16.07 8.82 -38.10
C GLY A 115 -15.52 9.58 -39.31
N GLY A 116 -14.93 8.89 -40.29
CA GLY A 116 -14.47 9.46 -41.56
C GLY A 116 -12.97 9.77 -41.67
N ALA A 117 -12.19 9.57 -40.61
CA ALA A 117 -10.76 9.82 -40.66
C ALA A 117 -10.03 8.87 -41.63
N LYS A 118 -9.29 9.43 -42.58
CA LYS A 118 -8.52 8.66 -43.58
C LYS A 118 -7.05 8.45 -43.22
N HIS A 119 -6.49 9.31 -42.38
CA HIS A 119 -5.07 9.31 -42.04
C HIS A 119 -4.87 9.08 -40.54
N ILE A 120 -4.77 7.81 -40.14
CA ILE A 120 -4.62 7.41 -38.74
C ILE A 120 -3.22 6.79 -38.55
N ALA A 121 -2.44 7.34 -37.62
CA ALA A 121 -1.10 6.88 -37.28
C ALA A 121 -1.10 6.22 -35.90
N LEU A 122 -0.87 4.90 -35.86
CA LEU A 122 -0.72 4.13 -34.63
C LEU A 122 0.74 4.08 -34.23
N VAL A 123 1.05 4.66 -33.07
CA VAL A 123 2.41 4.76 -32.55
C VAL A 123 2.60 3.77 -31.41
N SER A 124 3.66 2.97 -31.50
CA SER A 124 4.04 2.01 -30.45
C SER A 124 5.54 1.74 -30.47
N ARG A 125 6.11 1.30 -29.33
CA ARG A 125 7.54 0.98 -29.23
C ARG A 125 7.97 -0.23 -30.06
N SER A 126 7.12 -1.26 -30.15
CA SER A 126 7.45 -2.53 -30.83
C SER A 126 7.10 -2.53 -32.32
N GLY A 127 6.24 -1.60 -32.77
CA GLY A 127 5.63 -1.63 -34.11
C GLY A 127 4.74 -2.86 -34.37
N ARG A 128 4.49 -3.69 -33.34
CA ARG A 128 3.74 -4.95 -33.45
C ARG A 128 2.65 -5.02 -32.38
N PRO A 129 1.41 -5.38 -32.74
CA PRO A 129 0.34 -5.54 -31.75
C PRO A 129 0.62 -6.72 -30.81
N PRO A 130 0.30 -6.59 -29.51
CA PRO A 130 0.28 -7.71 -28.57
C PRO A 130 -0.62 -8.86 -29.06
N ALA A 131 -0.42 -10.07 -28.51
CA ALA A 131 -1.11 -11.28 -28.97
C ALA A 131 -2.64 -11.17 -28.98
N ASP A 132 -3.21 -10.67 -27.88
CA ASP A 132 -4.63 -10.39 -27.69
C ASP A 132 -5.18 -9.32 -28.65
N CYS A 133 -4.32 -8.45 -29.19
CA CYS A 133 -4.70 -7.34 -30.07
C CYS A 133 -4.56 -7.68 -31.57
N ARG A 134 -3.93 -8.80 -31.96
CA ARG A 134 -3.62 -9.11 -33.38
C ARG A 134 -4.85 -9.19 -34.26
N MET A 135 -5.93 -9.81 -33.77
CA MET A 135 -7.15 -9.98 -34.55
C MET A 135 -7.87 -8.64 -34.76
N ALA A 136 -7.92 -7.79 -33.73
CA ALA A 136 -8.47 -6.44 -33.84
C ALA A 136 -7.65 -5.60 -34.82
N PHE A 137 -6.31 -5.64 -34.73
CA PHE A 137 -5.44 -4.93 -35.66
C PHE A 137 -5.60 -5.42 -37.10
N LYS A 138 -5.71 -6.73 -37.35
CA LYS A 138 -5.90 -7.29 -38.71
C LYS A 138 -7.11 -6.69 -39.43
N ARG A 139 -8.18 -6.36 -38.69
CA ARG A 139 -9.39 -5.73 -39.25
C ARG A 139 -9.20 -4.25 -39.61
N LEU A 140 -8.20 -3.59 -39.04
CA LEU A 140 -7.91 -2.16 -39.21
C LEU A 140 -6.65 -1.88 -40.04
N ALA A 141 -5.79 -2.87 -40.26
CA ALA A 141 -4.44 -2.69 -40.82
C ALA A 141 -4.41 -1.95 -42.17
N SER A 142 -5.45 -2.09 -43.00
CA SER A 142 -5.55 -1.38 -44.30
C SER A 142 -5.99 0.09 -44.18
N LYS A 143 -6.46 0.51 -43.01
CA LYS A 143 -6.99 1.86 -42.75
C LYS A 143 -6.06 2.72 -41.89
N VAL A 144 -4.93 2.16 -41.44
CA VAL A 144 -4.03 2.81 -40.48
C VAL A 144 -2.57 2.65 -40.92
N SER A 145 -1.73 3.58 -40.53
CA SER A 145 -0.27 3.48 -40.64
C SER A 145 0.33 3.16 -39.28
N VAL A 146 1.37 2.32 -39.23
CA VAL A 146 2.04 1.94 -37.98
C VAL A 146 3.42 2.58 -37.94
N HIS A 147 3.71 3.26 -36.83
CA HIS A 147 4.98 3.95 -36.61
C HIS A 147 5.62 3.43 -35.33
N THR A 148 6.91 3.10 -35.44
CA THR A 148 7.71 2.63 -34.31
C THR A 148 8.40 3.82 -33.66
N ALA A 149 8.04 4.11 -32.41
CA ALA A 149 8.64 5.20 -31.64
C ALA A 149 8.44 4.97 -30.14
N ASP A 150 9.47 5.27 -29.34
CA ASP A 150 9.30 5.51 -27.92
C ASP A 150 8.92 6.98 -27.71
N ILE A 151 7.68 7.21 -27.31
CA ILE A 151 7.19 8.57 -27.09
C ILE A 151 7.90 9.29 -25.94
N SER A 152 8.54 8.56 -25.01
CA SER A 152 9.33 9.16 -23.94
C SER A 152 10.67 9.71 -24.44
N SER A 153 11.09 9.34 -25.66
CA SER A 153 12.24 9.92 -26.38
C SER A 153 11.80 11.07 -27.28
N LEU A 154 12.33 12.28 -27.03
CA LEU A 154 12.05 13.46 -27.85
C LEU A 154 12.51 13.28 -29.30
N GLU A 155 13.64 12.59 -29.51
CA GLU A 155 14.18 12.32 -30.85
C GLU A 155 13.26 11.41 -31.66
N ASP A 156 12.74 10.35 -31.04
CA ASP A 156 11.80 9.42 -31.67
C ASP A 156 10.50 10.14 -32.06
N VAL A 157 9.96 10.97 -31.17
CA VAL A 157 8.75 11.76 -31.45
C VAL A 157 8.98 12.72 -32.62
N LYS A 158 10.09 13.47 -32.62
CA LYS A 158 10.44 14.38 -33.72
C LYS A 158 10.61 13.64 -35.05
N LYS A 159 11.30 12.50 -35.03
CA LYS A 159 11.49 11.64 -36.21
C LYS A 159 10.17 11.11 -36.74
N MET A 160 9.29 10.65 -35.86
CA MET A 160 7.96 10.16 -36.20
C MET A 160 7.11 11.27 -36.84
N MET A 161 6.99 12.44 -36.20
CA MET A 161 6.22 13.57 -36.74
C MET A 161 6.78 14.06 -38.08
N GLY A 162 8.11 14.12 -38.23
CA GLY A 162 8.76 14.45 -39.50
C GLY A 162 8.52 13.39 -40.58
N SER A 163 8.42 12.11 -40.22
CA SER A 163 8.07 11.02 -41.15
C SER A 163 6.63 11.15 -41.67
N LEU A 164 5.67 11.49 -40.81
CA LEU A 164 4.28 11.72 -41.23
C LEU A 164 4.21 12.81 -42.31
N ALA A 165 4.89 13.94 -42.08
CA ALA A 165 4.96 15.02 -43.05
C ALA A 165 5.64 14.61 -44.38
N LYS A 166 6.76 13.87 -44.32
CA LYS A 166 7.48 13.39 -45.50
C LYS A 166 6.69 12.38 -46.34
N GLN A 167 5.81 11.60 -45.70
CA GLN A 167 4.91 10.67 -46.39
C GLN A 167 3.72 11.36 -47.05
N GLY A 168 3.67 12.70 -47.02
CA GLY A 168 2.58 13.48 -47.60
C GLY A 168 1.28 13.38 -46.80
N MET A 169 1.34 12.96 -45.53
CA MET A 169 0.15 12.97 -44.68
C MET A 169 -0.29 14.41 -44.42
N PRO A 170 -1.61 14.67 -44.37
CA PRO A 170 -2.11 15.99 -44.00
C PRO A 170 -1.66 16.40 -42.59
N PRO A 171 -1.75 17.70 -42.24
CA PRO A 171 -1.42 18.17 -40.90
C PRO A 171 -2.13 17.38 -39.80
N VAL A 172 -1.42 17.12 -38.69
CA VAL A 172 -2.03 16.45 -37.52
C VAL A 172 -3.00 17.41 -36.86
N GLN A 173 -4.26 16.98 -36.69
CA GLN A 173 -5.31 17.75 -36.02
C GLN A 173 -5.79 17.08 -34.73
N GLY A 174 -5.56 15.78 -34.54
CA GLY A 174 -5.97 15.10 -33.31
C GLY A 174 -4.87 14.22 -32.75
N ILE A 175 -4.68 14.28 -31.43
CA ILE A 175 -3.78 13.38 -30.70
C ILE A 175 -4.60 12.65 -29.64
N ILE A 176 -4.53 11.31 -29.67
CA ILE A 176 -5.03 10.42 -28.61
C ILE A 176 -3.82 9.79 -27.93
N HIS A 177 -3.53 10.23 -26.72
CA HIS A 177 -2.40 9.75 -25.94
C HIS A 177 -2.85 8.62 -24.99
N ALA A 178 -2.85 7.38 -25.51
CA ALA A 178 -3.22 6.16 -24.78
C ALA A 178 -2.02 5.28 -24.39
N ALA A 179 -0.80 5.80 -24.43
CA ALA A 179 0.37 5.07 -24.01
C ALA A 179 0.45 5.00 -22.47
N GLY A 180 0.79 3.83 -21.95
CA GLY A 180 0.95 3.59 -20.52
C GLY A 180 1.50 2.20 -20.25
N SER A 181 2.02 2.05 -19.04
CA SER A 181 2.50 0.81 -18.44
C SER A 181 2.00 0.76 -17.00
N LEU A 182 1.96 -0.45 -16.44
CA LEU A 182 1.71 -0.71 -15.02
C LEU A 182 2.96 -1.36 -14.44
N SER A 183 3.22 -1.07 -13.17
CA SER A 183 4.34 -1.61 -12.41
C SER A 183 3.92 -1.51 -10.94
N ASP A 184 2.90 -2.30 -10.60
CA ASP A 184 2.13 -2.14 -9.37
C ASP A 184 2.96 -2.64 -8.18
N ARG A 185 3.08 -1.78 -7.16
CA ARG A 185 3.84 -1.96 -5.92
C ARG A 185 3.25 -1.03 -4.86
N MET A 186 3.23 -1.48 -3.61
CA MET A 186 2.97 -0.58 -2.48
C MET A 186 3.95 0.59 -2.53
N VAL A 187 3.52 1.77 -2.07
CA VAL A 187 4.34 2.98 -2.16
C VAL A 187 5.66 2.82 -1.41
N VAL A 188 5.66 2.06 -0.31
CA VAL A 188 6.87 1.74 0.48
C VAL A 188 7.87 0.85 -0.26
N ASP A 189 7.41 0.08 -1.26
CA ASP A 189 8.24 -0.81 -2.08
C ASP A 189 8.60 -0.20 -3.45
N LEU A 190 8.21 1.05 -3.70
CA LEU A 190 8.51 1.72 -4.96
C LEU A 190 10.00 2.10 -5.04
N GLU A 191 10.62 1.65 -6.13
CA GLU A 191 11.99 2.03 -6.48
C GLU A 191 11.99 3.01 -7.64
N GLN A 192 13.12 3.68 -7.85
CA GLN A 192 13.28 4.64 -8.94
C GLN A 192 13.00 4.02 -10.33
N ALA A 193 13.34 2.74 -10.53
CA ALA A 193 13.08 2.03 -11.78
C ALA A 193 11.57 1.89 -12.05
N HIS A 194 10.79 1.46 -11.05
CA HIS A 194 9.34 1.32 -11.13
C HIS A 194 8.65 2.66 -11.42
N LEU A 195 9.10 3.75 -10.79
CA LEU A 195 8.61 5.10 -11.08
C LEU A 195 8.95 5.53 -12.51
N LYS A 196 10.21 5.39 -12.93
CA LYS A 196 10.65 5.77 -14.29
C LYS A 196 9.84 5.03 -15.36
N GLU A 197 9.62 3.74 -15.19
CA GLU A 197 8.87 2.91 -16.15
C GLU A 197 7.44 3.42 -16.37
N VAL A 198 6.72 3.76 -15.31
CA VAL A 198 5.30 4.14 -15.37
C VAL A 198 5.12 5.62 -15.72
N LEU A 199 5.99 6.49 -15.19
CA LEU A 199 5.92 7.92 -15.48
C LEU A 199 6.42 8.25 -16.89
N ALA A 200 7.41 7.54 -17.44
CA ALA A 200 7.99 7.87 -18.74
C ALA A 200 6.97 8.02 -19.90
N PRO A 201 6.08 7.03 -20.18
CA PRO A 201 5.15 7.16 -21.29
C PRO A 201 4.10 8.25 -21.06
N LYS A 202 3.65 8.49 -19.82
CA LYS A 202 2.58 9.45 -19.53
C LYS A 202 3.09 10.86 -19.31
N VAL A 203 4.14 11.04 -18.53
CA VAL A 203 4.71 12.35 -18.18
C VAL A 203 5.61 12.85 -19.30
N GLN A 204 6.76 12.20 -19.51
CA GLN A 204 7.72 12.62 -20.52
C GLN A 204 7.12 12.50 -21.94
N GLY A 205 6.36 11.44 -22.20
CA GLY A 205 5.68 11.26 -23.47
C GLY A 205 4.70 12.39 -23.81
N THR A 206 3.93 12.85 -22.84
CA THR A 206 3.01 13.99 -23.03
C THR A 206 3.77 15.29 -23.30
N LEU A 207 4.86 15.56 -22.57
CA LEU A 207 5.70 16.74 -22.80
C LEU A 207 6.30 16.72 -24.22
N ASN A 208 6.86 15.59 -24.65
CA ASN A 208 7.43 15.44 -25.99
C ASN A 208 6.37 15.63 -27.09
N LEU A 209 5.16 15.10 -26.89
CA LEU A 209 4.05 15.28 -27.82
C LEU A 209 3.56 16.73 -27.86
N HIS A 210 3.54 17.42 -26.72
CA HIS A 210 3.21 18.84 -26.67
C HIS A 210 4.20 19.67 -27.46
N ASP A 211 5.50 19.47 -27.24
CA ASP A 211 6.56 20.17 -27.96
C ASP A 211 6.49 19.90 -29.47
N ALA A 212 6.30 18.63 -29.85
CA ALA A 212 6.22 18.24 -31.25
C ALA A 212 4.92 18.68 -31.95
N ALA A 213 3.87 18.98 -31.17
CA ALA A 213 2.62 19.54 -31.67
C ALA A 213 2.62 21.08 -31.67
N SER A 214 3.72 21.73 -31.27
CA SER A 214 3.83 23.18 -31.26
C SER A 214 3.62 23.75 -32.68
N GLY A 215 2.75 24.74 -32.80
CA GLY A 215 2.37 25.34 -34.09
C GLY A 215 1.32 24.55 -34.90
N LEU A 216 0.87 23.39 -34.43
CA LEU A 216 -0.21 22.64 -35.08
C LEU A 216 -1.58 23.14 -34.59
N ALA A 217 -2.51 23.33 -35.52
CA ALA A 217 -3.91 23.64 -35.23
C ALA A 217 -4.67 22.36 -34.85
N LEU A 218 -4.39 21.83 -33.66
CA LEU A 218 -5.11 20.68 -33.13
C LEU A 218 -6.58 21.02 -32.87
N GLU A 219 -7.49 20.11 -33.21
CA GLU A 219 -8.88 20.12 -32.78
C GLU A 219 -9.00 19.52 -31.36
N PHE A 220 -8.21 18.48 -31.07
CA PHE A 220 -8.19 17.88 -29.73
C PHE A 220 -6.83 17.27 -29.37
N PHE A 221 -6.55 17.29 -28.06
CA PHE A 221 -5.45 16.56 -27.43
C PHE A 221 -6.04 15.76 -26.27
N ALA A 222 -6.39 14.49 -26.52
CA ALA A 222 -7.04 13.63 -25.56
C ALA A 222 -5.99 12.79 -24.80
N LEU A 223 -5.87 13.02 -23.50
CA LEU A 223 -4.98 12.30 -22.59
C LEU A 223 -5.78 11.19 -21.90
N PHE A 224 -5.30 9.96 -21.99
CA PHE A 224 -5.95 8.83 -21.32
C PHE A 224 -5.38 8.72 -19.91
N SER A 225 -6.06 9.38 -18.99
CA SER A 225 -5.85 9.26 -17.55
C SER A 225 -6.65 8.07 -17.00
N SER A 226 -6.68 7.92 -15.68
CA SER A 226 -7.42 6.86 -15.00
C SER A 226 -8.12 7.38 -13.76
N VAL A 227 -9.25 6.76 -13.43
CA VAL A 227 -9.96 6.99 -12.14
C VAL A 227 -9.03 6.74 -10.93
N ALA A 228 -7.97 5.95 -11.09
CA ALA A 228 -6.92 5.77 -10.09
C ALA A 228 -6.29 7.10 -9.63
N ALA A 229 -6.08 8.07 -10.54
CA ALA A 229 -5.60 9.40 -10.14
C ALA A 229 -6.57 10.14 -9.23
N LEU A 230 -7.88 9.92 -9.39
CA LEU A 230 -8.93 10.57 -8.62
C LEU A 230 -9.10 9.94 -7.25
N LEU A 231 -9.19 8.61 -7.20
CA LEU A 231 -9.54 7.87 -5.98
C LEU A 231 -8.31 7.44 -5.16
N GLY A 232 -7.15 7.27 -5.81
CA GLY A 232 -6.00 6.58 -5.25
C GLY A 232 -6.24 5.08 -5.23
N THR A 233 -5.56 4.32 -6.09
CA THR A 233 -5.64 2.86 -6.03
C THR A 233 -4.44 2.33 -5.23
N PRO A 234 -4.65 1.50 -4.19
CA PRO A 234 -3.55 0.84 -3.48
C PRO A 234 -2.60 0.09 -4.42
N ALA A 235 -1.32 0.07 -4.09
CA ALA A 235 -0.21 -0.45 -4.88
C ALA A 235 -0.05 0.17 -6.29
N GLN A 236 -0.73 1.27 -6.58
CA GLN A 236 -0.63 1.96 -7.86
C GLN A 236 -0.17 3.41 -7.69
N GLY A 237 0.64 3.70 -6.67
CA GLY A 237 1.11 5.06 -6.37
C GLY A 237 1.82 5.75 -7.54
N ASN A 238 2.70 5.02 -8.26
CA ASN A 238 3.36 5.49 -9.48
C ASN A 238 2.38 5.77 -10.64
N TYR A 239 1.37 4.93 -10.83
CA TYR A 239 0.34 5.08 -11.85
C TYR A 239 -0.62 6.22 -11.51
N CYS A 240 -1.05 6.35 -10.25
CA CYS A 240 -1.84 7.46 -9.76
C CYS A 240 -1.09 8.79 -9.98
N ALA A 241 0.21 8.84 -9.66
CA ALA A 241 1.08 9.99 -9.90
C ALA A 241 1.17 10.36 -11.40
N ALA A 242 1.40 9.37 -12.26
CA ALA A 242 1.53 9.59 -13.70
C ALA A 242 0.22 10.11 -14.32
N ASN A 243 -0.93 9.63 -13.86
CA ASN A 243 -2.24 10.07 -14.34
C ASN A 243 -2.66 11.44 -13.76
N ALA A 244 -2.32 11.73 -12.51
CA ALA A 244 -2.55 13.05 -11.91
C ALA A 244 -1.78 14.17 -12.66
N PHE A 245 -0.59 13.86 -13.18
CA PHE A 245 0.11 14.74 -14.11
C PHE A 245 -0.71 15.03 -15.38
N LEU A 246 -1.32 14.02 -16.01
CA LEU A 246 -2.12 14.20 -17.22
C LEU A 246 -3.31 15.14 -16.96
N ASP A 247 -3.97 14.99 -15.82
CA ASP A 247 -5.09 15.82 -15.40
C ASP A 247 -4.68 17.29 -15.24
N ALA A 248 -3.59 17.54 -14.51
CA ALA A 248 -3.03 18.88 -14.35
C ALA A 248 -2.51 19.46 -15.68
N PHE A 249 -1.94 18.62 -16.55
CA PHE A 249 -1.41 19.03 -17.84
C PHE A 249 -2.53 19.44 -18.82
N ALA A 250 -3.69 18.78 -18.78
CA ALA A 250 -4.85 19.22 -19.54
C ALA A 250 -5.29 20.63 -19.14
N SER A 251 -5.35 20.92 -17.83
CA SER A 251 -5.64 22.28 -17.34
C SER A 251 -4.59 23.27 -17.81
N HIS A 252 -3.30 22.91 -17.68
CA HIS A 252 -2.19 23.76 -18.12
C HIS A 252 -2.26 24.12 -19.61
N ARG A 253 -2.53 23.15 -20.50
CA ARG A 253 -2.69 23.44 -21.93
C ARG A 253 -3.86 24.40 -22.19
N ARG A 254 -4.98 24.21 -21.50
CA ARG A 254 -6.18 25.05 -21.67
C ARG A 254 -5.96 26.47 -21.15
N ASP A 255 -5.20 26.64 -20.07
CA ASP A 255 -4.79 27.97 -19.57
C ASP A 255 -3.94 28.72 -20.60
N HIS A 256 -3.29 28.00 -21.52
CA HIS A 256 -2.55 28.55 -22.67
C HIS A 256 -3.38 28.56 -23.97
N ALA A 257 -4.71 28.44 -23.88
CA ALA A 257 -5.63 28.39 -25.01
C ALA A 257 -5.36 27.26 -26.02
N LEU A 258 -4.67 26.19 -25.58
CA LEU A 258 -4.44 24.99 -26.38
C LEU A 258 -5.49 23.92 -26.04
N PRO A 259 -5.97 23.16 -27.03
CA PRO A 259 -6.93 22.09 -26.77
C PRO A 259 -6.26 21.00 -25.92
N ALA A 260 -6.99 20.56 -24.90
CA ALA A 260 -6.68 19.37 -24.14
C ALA A 260 -7.91 18.87 -23.38
N VAL A 261 -8.00 17.55 -23.24
CA VAL A 261 -8.87 16.91 -22.27
C VAL A 261 -8.17 15.70 -21.66
N SER A 262 -8.13 15.61 -20.34
CA SER A 262 -7.73 14.41 -19.61
C SER A 262 -8.97 13.64 -19.21
N ILE A 263 -9.02 12.36 -19.57
CA ILE A 263 -10.16 11.50 -19.28
C ILE A 263 -9.72 10.45 -18.27
N GLN A 264 -10.23 10.55 -17.06
CA GLN A 264 -10.00 9.58 -15.99
C GLN A 264 -10.90 8.36 -16.24
N TRP A 265 -10.42 7.42 -17.04
CA TRP A 265 -11.17 6.22 -17.37
C TRP A 265 -11.24 5.25 -16.20
N GLY A 266 -12.44 4.70 -15.95
CA GLY A 266 -12.63 3.46 -15.22
C GLY A 266 -12.15 2.24 -16.01
N PRO A 267 -12.22 1.03 -15.41
CA PRO A 267 -11.80 -0.20 -16.07
C PRO A 267 -12.69 -0.51 -17.29
N TRP A 268 -12.11 -1.05 -18.35
CA TRP A 268 -12.82 -1.41 -19.59
C TRP A 268 -13.10 -2.92 -19.62
N ALA A 269 -14.29 -3.29 -20.11
CA ALA A 269 -14.83 -4.66 -20.01
C ALA A 269 -14.05 -5.69 -20.83
N GLU A 270 -13.70 -5.32 -22.06
CA GLU A 270 -13.34 -6.30 -23.09
C GLU A 270 -11.83 -6.37 -23.34
N VAL A 271 -11.07 -5.31 -23.01
CA VAL A 271 -9.69 -5.15 -23.45
C VAL A 271 -8.89 -4.17 -22.56
N GLY A 272 -7.55 -4.27 -22.60
CA GLY A 272 -6.63 -3.29 -21.99
C GLY A 272 -5.95 -3.77 -20.71
N MET A 273 -5.28 -2.85 -20.01
CA MET A 273 -4.51 -3.18 -18.79
C MET A 273 -5.41 -3.76 -17.69
N ALA A 274 -6.63 -3.22 -17.53
CA ALA A 274 -7.60 -3.70 -16.53
C ALA A 274 -8.13 -5.12 -16.82
N ALA A 275 -8.36 -5.48 -18.09
CA ALA A 275 -8.79 -6.82 -18.47
C ALA A 275 -7.69 -7.89 -18.20
N ARG A 276 -6.42 -7.49 -18.21
CA ARG A 276 -5.27 -8.36 -17.89
C ARG A 276 -5.01 -8.46 -16.39
N ALA A 277 -5.39 -7.45 -15.62
CA ALA A 277 -5.16 -7.36 -14.19
C ALA A 277 -6.30 -7.97 -13.34
N GLY A 278 -7.33 -8.56 -13.95
CA GLY A 278 -8.39 -9.25 -13.21
C GLY A 278 -9.21 -8.33 -12.28
N THR A 279 -9.27 -7.02 -12.54
CA THR A 279 -9.81 -6.03 -11.60
C THR A 279 -11.23 -6.36 -11.11
N SER A 280 -11.40 -6.42 -9.78
CA SER A 280 -12.68 -6.55 -9.06
C SER A 280 -13.73 -5.55 -9.55
N GLU A 281 -14.94 -6.02 -9.89
CA GLU A 281 -16.06 -5.18 -10.36
C GLU A 281 -16.97 -4.69 -9.21
N VAL A 282 -16.51 -4.87 -7.97
CA VAL A 282 -17.33 -4.68 -6.77
C VAL A 282 -17.69 -3.21 -6.58
N SER A 283 -16.71 -2.31 -6.71
CA SER A 283 -16.89 -0.87 -6.48
C SER A 283 -16.88 -0.04 -7.76
N ILE A 284 -16.15 -0.50 -8.78
CA ILE A 284 -16.08 0.17 -10.09
C ILE A 284 -16.34 -0.88 -11.16
N ALA A 285 -17.52 -0.83 -11.75
CA ALA A 285 -17.91 -1.75 -12.80
C ALA A 285 -17.20 -1.41 -14.12
N ARG A 286 -17.00 -2.43 -14.96
CA ARG A 286 -16.35 -2.24 -16.24
C ARG A 286 -17.21 -1.46 -17.24
N ILE A 287 -16.54 -0.66 -18.06
CA ILE A 287 -17.13 0.15 -19.13
C ILE A 287 -17.11 -0.67 -20.42
N GLU A 288 -18.28 -0.86 -21.02
CA GLU A 288 -18.42 -1.42 -22.36
C GLU A 288 -17.84 -0.47 -23.41
N ALA A 289 -17.24 -1.02 -24.47
CA ALA A 289 -16.59 -0.19 -25.48
C ALA A 289 -17.54 0.82 -26.13
N SER A 290 -18.79 0.43 -26.38
CA SER A 290 -19.83 1.30 -26.94
C SER A 290 -20.11 2.53 -26.06
N LYS A 291 -20.18 2.34 -24.74
CA LYS A 291 -20.42 3.42 -23.76
C LYS A 291 -19.20 4.32 -23.62
N GLY A 292 -18.00 3.74 -23.64
CA GLY A 292 -16.75 4.50 -23.61
C GLY A 292 -16.57 5.39 -24.85
N LEU A 293 -16.91 4.88 -26.05
CA LEU A 293 -16.90 5.66 -27.28
C LEU A 293 -17.94 6.78 -27.27
N ALA A 294 -19.16 6.51 -26.83
CA ALA A 294 -20.19 7.54 -26.68
C ALA A 294 -19.78 8.63 -25.67
N ALA A 295 -19.10 8.26 -24.59
CA ALA A 295 -18.55 9.21 -23.62
C ALA A 295 -17.44 10.06 -24.24
N MET A 296 -16.52 9.46 -25.00
CA MET A 296 -15.48 10.21 -25.73
C MET A 296 -16.10 11.25 -26.67
N GLU A 297 -17.10 10.85 -27.46
CA GLU A 297 -17.77 11.75 -28.41
C GLU A 297 -18.43 12.94 -27.69
N ALA A 298 -19.17 12.67 -26.60
CA ALA A 298 -19.78 13.71 -25.79
C ALA A 298 -18.72 14.65 -25.17
N ILE A 299 -17.61 14.10 -24.66
CA ILE A 299 -16.53 14.87 -24.04
C ILE A 299 -15.86 15.80 -25.05
N LEU A 300 -15.55 15.30 -26.25
CA LEU A 300 -14.91 16.10 -27.28
C LEU A 300 -15.85 17.19 -27.83
N ALA A 301 -17.12 16.86 -28.05
CA ALA A 301 -18.12 17.85 -28.48
C ALA A 301 -18.30 18.98 -27.44
N SER A 302 -18.18 18.65 -26.16
CA SER A 302 -18.29 19.60 -25.05
C SER A 302 -16.96 20.21 -24.62
N SER A 303 -15.83 19.78 -25.21
CA SER A 303 -14.48 20.16 -24.78
C SER A 303 -14.28 21.66 -24.64
N PRO A 304 -14.75 22.54 -25.55
CA PRO A 304 -14.59 23.99 -25.39
C PRO A 304 -15.22 24.56 -24.11
N ARG A 305 -16.20 23.88 -23.51
CA ARG A 305 -16.94 24.33 -22.32
C ARG A 305 -16.37 23.78 -21.01
N LEU A 306 -15.47 22.80 -21.07
CA LEU A 306 -14.85 22.23 -19.88
C LEU A 306 -13.88 23.24 -19.26
N ARG A 307 -14.08 23.62 -17.99
CA ARG A 307 -13.22 24.60 -17.33
C ARG A 307 -11.78 24.09 -17.18
N THR A 308 -11.60 22.95 -16.51
CA THR A 308 -10.27 22.37 -16.22
C THR A 308 -9.81 21.36 -17.28
N GLY A 309 -10.71 20.93 -18.17
CA GLY A 309 -10.42 19.89 -19.14
C GLY A 309 -10.17 18.51 -18.54
N THR A 310 -10.59 18.23 -17.30
CA THR A 310 -10.53 16.88 -16.71
C THR A 310 -11.93 16.32 -16.55
N VAL A 311 -12.17 15.09 -17.01
CA VAL A 311 -13.48 14.41 -16.92
C VAL A 311 -13.29 12.98 -16.44
N CYS A 312 -14.05 12.58 -15.41
CA CYS A 312 -14.09 11.20 -14.97
C CYS A 312 -15.19 10.42 -15.70
N VAL A 313 -14.83 9.27 -16.25
CA VAL A 313 -15.78 8.34 -16.88
C VAL A 313 -15.59 6.98 -16.22
N ALA A 314 -16.42 6.71 -15.22
CA ALA A 314 -16.38 5.47 -14.45
C ALA A 314 -17.80 5.04 -14.05
N ARG A 315 -18.05 3.73 -14.02
CA ARG A 315 -19.29 3.16 -13.50
C ARG A 315 -19.12 2.83 -12.02
N ILE A 316 -19.27 3.84 -11.18
CA ILE A 316 -19.01 3.71 -9.75
C ILE A 316 -20.27 3.21 -9.03
N LYS A 317 -20.14 2.09 -8.32
CA LYS A 317 -21.12 1.60 -7.36
C LYS A 317 -20.87 2.31 -6.03
N TRP A 318 -21.38 3.53 -5.89
CA TRP A 318 -21.05 4.43 -4.78
C TRP A 318 -21.20 3.80 -3.40
N LYS A 319 -22.25 3.00 -3.17
CA LYS A 319 -22.44 2.29 -1.90
C LYS A 319 -21.29 1.32 -1.59
N ALA A 320 -20.87 0.52 -2.57
CA ALA A 320 -19.77 -0.43 -2.41
C ALA A 320 -18.43 0.29 -2.25
N LEU A 321 -18.18 1.34 -3.05
CA LEU A 321 -16.96 2.14 -2.94
C LEU A 321 -16.85 2.83 -1.58
N MET A 322 -17.93 3.45 -1.09
CA MET A 322 -17.93 4.11 0.22
C MET A 322 -17.74 3.12 1.37
N GLY A 323 -18.31 1.91 1.25
CA GLY A 323 -18.04 0.82 2.20
C GLY A 323 -16.56 0.50 2.26
N GLN A 324 -15.89 0.30 1.12
CA GLN A 324 -14.47 -0.07 1.09
C GLN A 324 -13.49 1.03 1.56
N LEU A 325 -13.92 2.28 1.70
CA LEU A 325 -13.03 3.36 2.10
C LEU A 325 -12.98 3.45 3.64
N PRO A 326 -11.80 3.30 4.27
CA PRO A 326 -11.68 3.40 5.72
C PRO A 326 -12.09 4.79 6.24
N ARG A 327 -11.93 5.83 5.41
CA ARG A 327 -12.47 7.16 5.66
C ARG A 327 -12.93 7.79 4.35
N VAL A 328 -14.18 8.25 4.30
CA VAL A 328 -14.69 8.97 3.13
C VAL A 328 -14.03 10.36 3.06
N PRO A 329 -13.27 10.68 1.99
CA PRO A 329 -12.67 11.99 1.86
C PRO A 329 -13.76 13.06 1.66
N PRO A 330 -13.58 14.29 2.19
CA PRO A 330 -14.56 15.37 2.03
C PRO A 330 -14.97 15.64 0.58
N PHE A 331 -14.05 15.41 -0.36
CA PHE A 331 -14.31 15.49 -1.80
C PHE A 331 -15.47 14.59 -2.28
N LEU A 332 -15.65 13.42 -1.66
CA LEU A 332 -16.70 12.42 -1.98
C LEU A 332 -17.89 12.45 -1.00
N SER A 333 -17.91 13.38 -0.05
CA SER A 333 -18.94 13.48 1.01
C SER A 333 -20.38 13.48 0.47
N ARG A 334 -20.61 14.05 -0.72
CA ARG A 334 -21.93 14.06 -1.36
C ARG A 334 -22.45 12.66 -1.72
N PHE A 335 -21.57 11.70 -1.99
CA PHE A 335 -21.95 10.33 -2.28
C PHE A 335 -22.04 9.44 -1.04
N ALA A 336 -21.51 9.91 0.09
CA ALA A 336 -21.66 9.21 1.39
C ALA A 336 -23.14 9.09 1.79
N ALA A 337 -23.95 10.11 1.49
CA ALA A 337 -25.40 10.08 1.74
C ALA A 337 -26.13 8.96 0.97
N SER A 338 -25.59 8.51 -0.17
CA SER A 338 -26.14 7.37 -0.94
C SER A 338 -25.78 6.00 -0.34
N ALA A 339 -24.85 5.93 0.61
CA ALA A 339 -24.46 4.69 1.27
C ALA A 339 -25.35 4.33 2.48
N SER A 340 -26.15 5.28 2.97
CA SER A 340 -27.02 5.19 4.16
C SER A 340 -28.25 4.28 4.00
N SER A 341 -28.08 3.05 3.49
CA SER A 341 -29.20 2.10 3.35
C SER A 341 -28.85 0.61 3.51
N ALA A 342 -27.58 0.20 3.55
CA ALA A 342 -27.26 -1.07 4.19
C ALA A 342 -26.94 -0.70 5.64
N LYS A 343 -27.81 -1.08 6.58
CA LYS A 343 -27.42 -1.11 7.98
C LYS A 343 -26.24 -2.07 8.06
N ALA A 344 -25.01 -1.57 8.08
CA ALA A 344 -23.99 -2.26 8.83
C ALA A 344 -24.58 -2.44 10.23
N MET A 345 -24.61 -3.67 10.71
CA MET A 345 -25.11 -3.89 12.06
C MET A 345 -24.06 -3.28 12.99
N PRO A 346 -24.46 -2.53 14.03
CA PRO A 346 -23.50 -2.09 15.03
C PRO A 346 -22.79 -3.31 15.61
N VAL A 347 -21.50 -3.17 15.90
CA VAL A 347 -20.74 -4.11 16.75
C VAL A 347 -21.61 -4.54 17.93
N GLY A 348 -21.73 -5.85 18.18
CA GLY A 348 -22.63 -6.40 19.20
C GLY A 348 -23.91 -7.07 18.69
N ASN A 349 -24.14 -7.14 17.37
CA ASN A 349 -25.35 -7.76 16.81
C ASN A 349 -25.09 -8.82 15.73
N TYR A 350 -23.84 -9.09 15.37
CA TYR A 350 -23.54 -10.12 14.38
C TYR A 350 -23.71 -11.51 14.99
N THR A 351 -24.12 -12.51 14.20
CA THR A 351 -23.99 -13.93 14.55
C THR A 351 -22.71 -14.53 13.96
N LEU A 352 -22.25 -15.68 14.48
CA LEU A 352 -21.02 -16.31 13.98
C LEU A 352 -21.17 -16.68 12.49
N ASP A 353 -22.38 -17.03 12.08
CA ASP A 353 -22.70 -17.31 10.68
C ASP A 353 -22.68 -16.05 9.81
N ASP A 354 -23.05 -14.88 10.35
CA ASP A 354 -22.90 -13.59 9.64
C ASP A 354 -21.42 -13.25 9.40
N VAL A 355 -20.57 -13.44 10.42
CA VAL A 355 -19.12 -13.22 10.29
C VAL A 355 -18.51 -14.18 9.27
N LYS A 356 -18.85 -15.47 9.34
CA LYS A 356 -18.43 -16.48 8.35
C LYS A 356 -18.81 -16.07 6.93
N ALA A 357 -20.07 -15.69 6.72
CA ALA A 357 -20.56 -15.29 5.41
C ALA A 357 -19.83 -14.04 4.88
N LEU A 358 -19.52 -13.07 5.74
CA LEU A 358 -18.81 -11.84 5.37
C LEU A 358 -17.33 -12.08 5.06
N VAL A 359 -16.64 -12.92 5.85
CA VAL A 359 -15.24 -13.29 5.61
C VAL A 359 -15.10 -14.09 4.32
N VAL A 360 -15.87 -15.17 4.18
CA VAL A 360 -15.80 -16.02 2.97
C VAL A 360 -16.24 -15.24 1.74
N GLY A 361 -17.33 -14.47 1.82
CA GLY A 361 -17.79 -13.64 0.70
C GLY A 361 -16.76 -12.59 0.27
N SER A 362 -16.08 -11.96 1.24
CA SER A 362 -15.01 -10.99 0.95
C SER A 362 -13.79 -11.66 0.31
N LEU A 363 -13.41 -12.87 0.74
CA LEU A 363 -12.33 -13.65 0.12
C LEU A 363 -12.69 -14.07 -1.31
N THR A 364 -13.86 -14.67 -1.50
CA THR A 364 -14.34 -15.11 -2.82
C THR A 364 -14.32 -13.97 -3.82
N ASP A 365 -14.77 -12.79 -3.41
CA ASP A 365 -14.83 -11.66 -4.32
C ASP A 365 -13.45 -11.03 -4.60
N VAL A 366 -12.46 -11.16 -3.71
CA VAL A 366 -11.07 -10.69 -3.94
C VAL A 366 -10.29 -11.70 -4.80
N LEU A 367 -10.41 -12.99 -4.50
CA LEU A 367 -9.75 -14.08 -5.23
C LEU A 367 -10.45 -14.39 -6.58
N GLY A 368 -11.68 -13.91 -6.77
CA GLY A 368 -12.48 -14.08 -7.99
C GLY A 368 -12.98 -15.51 -8.21
N ASN A 369 -12.90 -16.37 -7.20
CA ASN A 369 -13.37 -17.75 -7.20
C ASN A 369 -13.70 -18.20 -5.77
N ASP A 370 -14.52 -19.24 -5.63
CA ASP A 370 -14.96 -19.84 -4.37
C ASP A 370 -14.29 -21.19 -4.05
N ASP A 371 -13.28 -21.58 -4.84
CA ASP A 371 -12.59 -22.87 -4.76
C ASP A 371 -11.23 -22.72 -4.05
N PHE A 372 -11.28 -22.56 -2.73
CA PHE A 372 -10.09 -22.47 -1.87
C PHE A 372 -10.27 -23.29 -0.59
N ASP A 373 -9.18 -23.92 -0.11
CA ASP A 373 -9.17 -24.60 1.19
C ASP A 373 -9.05 -23.58 2.32
N ILE A 374 -10.09 -23.50 3.15
CA ILE A 374 -10.19 -22.57 4.28
C ILE A 374 -9.09 -22.76 5.33
N ASN A 375 -8.46 -23.94 5.39
CA ASN A 375 -7.39 -24.24 6.35
C ASN A 375 -5.99 -23.95 5.79
N THR A 376 -5.89 -23.70 4.49
CA THR A 376 -4.64 -23.32 3.85
C THR A 376 -4.36 -21.84 4.17
N PRO A 377 -3.10 -21.45 4.46
CA PRO A 377 -2.77 -20.06 4.75
C PRO A 377 -3.28 -19.09 3.67
N LEU A 378 -3.81 -17.93 4.09
CA LEU A 378 -4.40 -16.91 3.22
C LEU A 378 -3.46 -16.52 2.06
N MET A 379 -2.16 -16.39 2.35
CA MET A 379 -1.14 -16.09 1.32
C MET A 379 -0.94 -17.22 0.30
N GLU A 380 -1.11 -18.48 0.71
CA GLU A 380 -0.98 -19.66 -0.16
C GLU A 380 -2.21 -19.86 -1.05
N ILE A 381 -3.39 -19.44 -0.61
CA ILE A 381 -4.61 -19.43 -1.44
C ILE A 381 -4.68 -18.22 -2.40
N GLY A 382 -3.64 -17.38 -2.43
CA GLY A 382 -3.49 -16.28 -3.40
C GLY A 382 -3.77 -14.88 -2.86
N LEU A 383 -3.91 -14.71 -1.54
CA LEU A 383 -4.07 -13.40 -0.90
C LEU A 383 -2.70 -12.74 -0.67
N ASP A 384 -2.11 -12.20 -1.74
CA ASP A 384 -0.85 -11.46 -1.70
C ASP A 384 -0.97 -10.09 -1.00
N SER A 385 0.13 -9.32 -0.93
CA SER A 385 0.15 -8.01 -0.26
C SER A 385 -0.87 -7.00 -0.82
N LEU A 386 -1.21 -7.08 -2.11
CA LEU A 386 -2.19 -6.18 -2.74
C LEU A 386 -3.62 -6.68 -2.47
N ALA A 387 -3.87 -7.97 -2.72
CA ALA A 387 -5.16 -8.61 -2.48
C ALA A 387 -5.55 -8.53 -1.00
N GLY A 388 -4.56 -8.60 -0.10
CA GLY A 388 -4.73 -8.46 1.34
C GLY A 388 -5.23 -7.11 1.80
N VAL A 389 -4.70 -6.03 1.22
CA VAL A 389 -5.17 -4.66 1.52
C VAL A 389 -6.60 -4.48 1.02
N GLU A 390 -6.93 -4.98 -0.18
CA GLU A 390 -8.31 -4.94 -0.70
C GLU A 390 -9.27 -5.73 0.20
N PHE A 391 -8.89 -6.94 0.59
CA PHE A 391 -9.66 -7.80 1.48
C PHE A 391 -9.92 -7.15 2.84
N ARG A 392 -8.89 -6.60 3.47
CA ARG A 392 -9.00 -5.89 4.75
C ARG A 392 -9.92 -4.68 4.66
N ASN A 393 -9.66 -3.79 3.69
CA ASN A 393 -10.46 -2.57 3.51
C ASN A 393 -11.93 -2.88 3.28
N ARG A 394 -12.21 -4.00 2.63
CA ARG A 394 -13.57 -4.46 2.36
C ARG A 394 -14.27 -5.03 3.59
N LEU A 395 -13.59 -5.87 4.37
CA LEU A 395 -14.12 -6.40 5.63
C LEU A 395 -14.43 -5.28 6.61
N GLN A 396 -13.47 -4.36 6.79
CA GLN A 396 -13.64 -3.17 7.61
C GLN A 396 -14.84 -2.33 7.13
N GLY A 397 -15.03 -2.24 5.82
CA GLY A 397 -16.14 -1.54 5.19
C GLY A 397 -17.54 -2.13 5.37
N SER A 398 -17.60 -3.41 5.72
CA SER A 398 -18.84 -4.18 5.88
C SER A 398 -19.38 -4.19 7.30
N MET A 399 -18.58 -3.78 8.28
CA MET A 399 -18.90 -3.78 9.71
C MET A 399 -18.60 -2.40 10.31
N GLU A 400 -19.64 -1.71 10.79
CA GLU A 400 -19.48 -0.35 11.33
C GLU A 400 -18.77 -0.42 12.68
N GLY A 401 -17.62 0.26 12.81
CA GLY A 401 -16.82 0.30 14.04
C GLY A 401 -15.71 -0.75 14.13
N LEU A 402 -15.60 -1.65 13.16
CA LEU A 402 -14.46 -2.57 13.06
C LEU A 402 -13.23 -1.81 12.54
N GLU A 403 -12.08 -1.97 13.19
CA GLU A 403 -10.78 -1.50 12.70
C GLU A 403 -9.84 -2.71 12.59
N LEU A 404 -9.28 -2.94 11.39
CA LEU A 404 -8.44 -4.10 11.14
C LEU A 404 -6.97 -3.69 10.92
N SER A 405 -6.07 -4.40 11.60
CA SER A 405 -4.61 -4.18 11.48
C SER A 405 -4.11 -4.43 10.05
N PRO A 406 -3.10 -3.69 9.56
CA PRO A 406 -2.39 -4.04 8.32
C PRO A 406 -1.73 -5.43 8.35
N THR A 407 -1.43 -5.97 9.55
CA THR A 407 -0.82 -7.29 9.75
C THR A 407 -1.83 -8.43 9.90
N LEU A 408 -3.14 -8.16 9.77
CA LEU A 408 -4.23 -9.10 10.04
C LEU A 408 -4.02 -10.50 9.42
N MET A 409 -3.48 -10.57 8.20
CA MET A 409 -3.25 -11.83 7.49
C MET A 409 -2.08 -12.65 8.03
N PHE A 410 -1.14 -12.00 8.73
CA PHE A 410 -0.03 -12.67 9.43
C PHE A 410 -0.45 -13.11 10.82
N ASP A 411 -1.26 -12.28 11.50
CA ASP A 411 -1.76 -12.55 12.84
C ASP A 411 -2.82 -13.67 12.86
N TYR A 412 -3.61 -13.76 11.78
CA TYR A 412 -4.69 -14.74 11.58
C TYR A 412 -4.55 -15.39 10.21
N PRO A 413 -3.67 -16.41 10.08
CA PRO A 413 -3.21 -16.89 8.79
C PRO A 413 -4.22 -17.76 8.04
N THR A 414 -5.27 -18.28 8.68
CA THR A 414 -6.31 -19.10 8.03
C THR A 414 -7.70 -18.46 8.11
N VAL A 415 -8.64 -18.93 7.27
CA VAL A 415 -10.01 -18.41 7.26
C VAL A 415 -10.72 -18.64 8.62
N PRO A 416 -10.60 -19.81 9.27
CA PRO A 416 -11.11 -20.01 10.63
C PRO A 416 -10.52 -19.03 11.66
N ASP A 417 -9.19 -18.85 11.69
CA ASP A 417 -8.53 -17.94 12.65
C ASP A 417 -9.06 -16.52 12.52
N LEU A 418 -9.29 -16.09 11.28
CA LEU A 418 -9.81 -14.77 10.98
C LEU A 418 -11.29 -14.60 11.36
N ILE A 419 -12.11 -15.64 11.14
CA ILE A 419 -13.52 -15.66 11.55
C ILE A 419 -13.60 -15.55 13.07
N ASP A 420 -12.80 -16.33 13.81
CA ASP A 420 -12.80 -16.32 15.26
C ASP A 420 -12.35 -14.97 15.80
N TYR A 421 -11.29 -14.39 15.24
CA TYR A 421 -10.87 -13.04 15.60
C TYR A 421 -11.96 -12.00 15.36
N ILE A 422 -12.53 -11.93 14.15
CA ILE A 422 -13.56 -10.94 13.84
C ILE A 422 -14.80 -11.18 14.72
N TRP A 423 -15.16 -12.43 14.99
CA TRP A 423 -16.26 -12.78 15.89
C TRP A 423 -16.06 -12.20 17.30
N THR A 424 -14.86 -12.30 17.86
CA THR A 424 -14.56 -11.68 19.17
C THR A 424 -14.70 -10.16 19.15
N GLN A 425 -14.52 -9.53 17.99
CA GLN A 425 -14.66 -8.08 17.84
C GLN A 425 -16.12 -7.64 17.65
N VAL A 426 -16.99 -8.46 17.02
CA VAL A 426 -18.33 -8.01 16.56
C VAL A 426 -19.54 -8.82 17.05
N GLY A 427 -19.34 -9.95 17.72
CA GLY A 427 -20.40 -10.80 18.27
C GLY A 427 -21.21 -10.15 19.42
N PRO A 428 -22.31 -10.77 19.87
CA PRO A 428 -23.19 -10.20 20.88
C PRO A 428 -22.51 -10.08 22.24
N VAL A 429 -22.73 -8.94 22.90
CA VAL A 429 -22.34 -8.74 24.29
C VAL A 429 -23.40 -9.45 25.16
N GLU A 430 -23.06 -10.58 25.76
CA GLU A 430 -23.94 -11.27 26.69
C GLU A 430 -24.04 -10.46 28.01
N ASP A 431 -25.19 -9.85 28.24
CA ASP A 431 -25.62 -9.31 29.55
C ASP A 431 -26.11 -10.48 30.42
N ASP A 432 -25.21 -11.22 31.07
CA ASP A 432 -25.52 -12.02 32.28
C ASP A 432 -24.22 -12.50 32.98
N ASP A 433 -23.80 -11.75 34.01
CA ASP A 433 -23.34 -12.22 35.34
C ASP A 433 -22.48 -11.17 36.06
N LEU A 434 -23.13 -10.12 36.56
CA LEU A 434 -22.62 -9.30 37.65
C LEU A 434 -22.85 -10.01 38.99
N ALA A 435 -22.15 -11.12 39.24
CA ALA A 435 -21.88 -11.63 40.59
C ALA A 435 -20.79 -12.72 40.60
N ALA A 436 -19.56 -12.28 40.86
CA ALA A 436 -18.37 -13.06 41.23
C ALA A 436 -17.58 -13.78 40.11
N SER A 437 -16.29 -13.41 40.06
CA SER A 437 -15.13 -14.03 39.39
C SER A 437 -14.96 -13.82 37.87
N GLY A 438 -13.85 -13.14 37.50
CA GLY A 438 -13.27 -13.13 36.16
C GLY A 438 -13.73 -12.00 35.24
N GLY A 439 -13.16 -10.81 35.36
CA GLY A 439 -13.38 -9.73 34.39
C GLY A 439 -12.72 -10.07 33.03
N PRO A 440 -13.40 -9.88 31.89
CA PRO A 440 -12.79 -10.01 30.57
C PRO A 440 -11.86 -8.83 30.28
N MET A 441 -10.65 -9.13 29.81
CA MET A 441 -9.67 -8.16 29.34
C MET A 441 -10.15 -7.51 28.04
N VAL A 442 -10.60 -6.28 28.17
CA VAL A 442 -10.82 -5.33 27.08
C VAL A 442 -9.46 -4.93 26.51
N GLY A 443 -9.24 -5.15 25.20
CA GLY A 443 -8.19 -4.45 24.47
C GLY A 443 -8.51 -2.96 24.43
N GLY A 444 -7.88 -2.19 25.32
CA GLY A 444 -8.07 -0.76 25.45
C GLY A 444 -7.78 -0.02 24.15
N ALA A 445 -8.65 0.93 23.82
CA ALA A 445 -8.41 1.92 22.79
C ALA A 445 -7.03 2.58 23.00
N VAL A 446 -6.31 2.88 21.91
CA VAL A 446 -5.07 3.66 21.93
C VAL A 446 -5.36 5.03 22.53
N GLY A 447 -5.10 5.13 23.83
CA GLY A 447 -5.61 6.14 24.74
C GLY A 447 -5.37 5.73 26.19
N GLU A 448 -5.29 4.42 26.46
CA GLU A 448 -4.75 3.93 27.73
C GLU A 448 -3.23 4.10 27.76
N GLN A 449 -2.76 4.80 28.79
CA GLN A 449 -1.34 4.97 29.04
C GLN A 449 -0.73 3.60 29.33
N LEU A 450 0.11 3.10 28.41
CA LEU A 450 0.97 1.95 28.68
C LEU A 450 1.86 2.29 29.88
N ALA A 451 1.63 1.59 30.99
CA ALA A 451 2.43 1.73 32.19
C ALA A 451 3.59 0.75 32.15
N PHE A 452 4.80 1.26 32.29
CA PHE A 452 5.98 0.43 32.49
C PHE A 452 5.98 -0.09 33.93
N ALA A 453 5.58 -1.35 34.12
CA ALA A 453 5.36 -1.92 35.44
C ALA A 453 6.66 -2.42 36.11
N GLY A 454 7.62 -2.93 35.34
CA GLY A 454 8.88 -3.44 35.86
C GLY A 454 9.84 -3.92 34.77
N GLN A 455 11.09 -4.11 35.17
CA GLN A 455 12.19 -4.48 34.27
C GLN A 455 13.26 -5.27 35.00
N SER A 456 13.90 -6.14 34.24
CA SER A 456 15.06 -6.92 34.64
C SER A 456 15.97 -7.05 33.42
N CYS A 457 17.28 -7.11 33.65
CA CYS A 457 18.24 -7.31 32.57
C CYS A 457 19.55 -7.88 33.11
N ARG A 458 20.20 -8.71 32.30
CA ARG A 458 21.53 -9.22 32.60
C ARG A 458 22.51 -8.69 31.56
N ASN A 459 23.45 -7.86 32.02
CA ASN A 459 24.37 -7.14 31.15
C ASN A 459 25.81 -7.64 31.30
N PRO A 460 26.66 -7.46 30.29
CA PRO A 460 28.07 -7.80 30.41
C PRO A 460 28.75 -7.13 31.60
N GLY A 461 29.58 -7.89 32.32
CA GLY A 461 30.34 -7.40 33.48
C GLY A 461 29.53 -7.24 34.78
N GLY A 462 28.22 -7.53 34.76
CA GLY A 462 27.36 -7.56 35.94
C GLY A 462 27.02 -8.98 36.40
N CYS A 463 26.82 -9.16 37.70
CA CYS A 463 26.39 -10.44 38.30
C CYS A 463 24.92 -10.43 38.76
N SER A 464 24.21 -9.30 38.63
CA SER A 464 22.82 -9.18 39.04
C SER A 464 21.91 -8.92 37.84
N ASN A 465 20.65 -9.30 37.97
CA ASN A 465 19.60 -9.03 36.99
C ASN A 465 18.98 -7.61 37.16
N HIS A 466 19.64 -6.72 37.91
CA HIS A 466 19.09 -5.41 38.27
C HIS A 466 19.48 -4.32 37.25
N PRO A 467 18.51 -3.60 36.64
CA PRO A 467 18.78 -2.52 35.67
C PRO A 467 19.65 -1.38 36.19
N GLY A 468 19.68 -1.16 37.50
CA GLY A 468 20.60 -0.23 38.13
C GLY A 468 22.09 -0.53 37.89
N ASP A 469 22.48 -1.79 37.65
CA ASP A 469 23.86 -2.12 37.27
C ASP A 469 24.20 -1.55 35.89
N PHE A 470 23.28 -1.67 34.92
CA PHE A 470 23.43 -1.05 33.61
C PHE A 470 23.66 0.46 33.72
N TRP A 471 22.83 1.15 34.48
CA TRP A 471 22.96 2.59 34.69
C TRP A 471 24.25 2.96 35.40
N ARG A 472 24.69 2.19 36.40
CA ARG A 472 25.98 2.40 37.07
C ARG A 472 27.15 2.26 36.11
N THR A 473 27.16 1.24 35.26
CA THR A 473 28.19 1.03 34.24
C THR A 473 28.23 2.19 33.26
N LEU A 474 27.07 2.63 32.75
CA LEU A 474 26.99 3.77 31.82
C LEU A 474 27.47 5.08 32.46
N VAL A 475 26.98 5.41 33.66
CA VAL A 475 27.30 6.68 34.34
C VAL A 475 28.77 6.73 34.76
N SER A 476 29.36 5.59 35.14
CA SER A 476 30.78 5.52 35.50
C SER A 476 31.72 5.47 34.29
N GLY A 477 31.19 5.29 33.07
CA GLY A 477 31.99 5.08 31.87
C GLY A 477 32.85 3.81 31.94
N GLN A 478 32.38 2.81 32.68
CA GLN A 478 33.12 1.56 32.88
C GLN A 478 33.11 0.72 31.60
N ASP A 479 34.30 0.47 31.05
CA ASP A 479 34.49 -0.54 30.00
C ASP A 479 34.44 -1.94 30.62
N THR A 480 33.49 -2.77 30.17
CA THR A 480 33.31 -4.14 30.63
C THR A 480 34.06 -5.16 29.76
N SER A 481 34.93 -4.70 28.86
CA SER A 481 35.75 -5.58 28.04
C SER A 481 36.70 -6.41 28.90
N SER A 482 36.69 -7.71 28.68
CA SER A 482 37.59 -8.66 29.32
C SER A 482 38.07 -9.68 28.32
N ASP A 483 39.11 -10.43 28.68
CA ASP A 483 39.37 -11.70 28.01
C ASP A 483 38.21 -12.67 28.26
N LEU A 484 38.08 -13.70 27.40
CA LEU A 484 37.09 -14.74 27.58
C LEU A 484 37.21 -15.37 28.99
N PRO A 485 36.10 -15.46 29.74
CA PRO A 485 36.10 -16.13 31.05
C PRO A 485 36.65 -17.55 30.98
N SER A 486 37.52 -17.91 31.93
CA SER A 486 38.24 -19.18 31.96
C SER A 486 37.34 -20.42 32.15
N ASP A 487 36.09 -20.21 32.55
CA ASP A 487 35.05 -21.23 32.73
C ASP A 487 34.27 -21.53 31.43
N ARG A 488 34.61 -20.88 30.31
CA ARG A 488 33.97 -21.10 29.01
C ARG A 488 34.74 -22.12 28.17
N TRP A 489 35.71 -21.67 27.40
CA TRP A 489 36.57 -22.50 26.56
C TRP A 489 37.99 -21.92 26.56
N ASP A 490 38.98 -22.76 26.26
CA ASP A 490 40.39 -22.37 26.34
C ASP A 490 40.75 -21.38 25.22
N MET A 491 40.70 -20.08 25.51
CA MET A 491 41.03 -19.03 24.54
C MET A 491 42.44 -19.17 23.97
N ASP A 492 43.41 -19.63 24.76
CA ASP A 492 44.79 -19.78 24.28
C ASP A 492 44.91 -20.92 23.26
N ALA A 493 44.06 -21.93 23.35
CA ALA A 493 43.98 -23.00 22.35
C ALA A 493 43.41 -22.52 20.99
N PHE A 494 42.63 -21.43 20.96
CA PHE A 494 41.95 -20.95 19.75
C PHE A 494 42.43 -19.58 19.26
N TYR A 495 43.34 -18.92 19.98
CA TYR A 495 43.89 -17.63 19.55
C TYR A 495 45.05 -17.78 18.57
N ASP A 496 45.06 -16.95 17.53
CA ASP A 496 46.23 -16.70 16.67
C ASP A 496 46.22 -15.23 16.23
N PRO A 497 47.33 -14.48 16.33
CA PRO A 497 47.40 -13.12 15.82
C PRO A 497 47.24 -13.01 14.30
N ASP A 498 47.47 -14.10 13.55
CA ASP A 498 47.21 -14.17 12.12
C ASP A 498 45.70 -14.31 11.85
N MET A 499 45.13 -13.30 11.16
CA MET A 499 43.71 -13.28 10.79
C MET A 499 43.32 -14.41 9.82
N ASP A 500 44.29 -14.95 9.09
CA ASP A 500 44.07 -15.98 8.07
C ASP A 500 44.32 -17.41 8.60
N ALA A 501 44.73 -17.55 9.87
CA ALA A 501 44.98 -18.85 10.49
C ALA A 501 43.68 -19.69 10.59
N PRO A 502 43.61 -20.86 9.91
CA PRO A 502 42.37 -21.64 9.87
C PRO A 502 41.94 -22.14 11.25
N GLY A 503 40.66 -21.91 11.60
CA GLY A 503 40.07 -22.36 12.86
C GLY A 503 40.54 -21.60 14.10
N LYS A 504 41.18 -20.45 13.93
CA LYS A 504 41.64 -19.57 15.01
C LYS A 504 40.87 -18.25 15.02
N THR A 505 40.83 -17.59 16.17
CA THR A 505 40.33 -16.21 16.34
C THR A 505 41.50 -15.26 16.60
N HIS A 506 41.48 -14.10 15.95
CA HIS A 506 42.42 -13.01 16.22
C HIS A 506 41.89 -12.03 17.30
N VAL A 507 40.67 -12.26 17.79
CA VAL A 507 40.01 -11.44 18.81
C VAL A 507 40.01 -12.20 20.15
N ARG A 508 40.66 -11.65 21.17
CA ARG A 508 40.69 -12.20 22.55
C ARG A 508 39.69 -11.57 23.50
N LYS A 509 39.33 -10.31 23.24
CA LYS A 509 38.51 -9.50 24.13
C LYS A 509 37.07 -9.44 23.68
N GLY A 510 36.16 -9.47 24.63
CA GLY A 510 34.72 -9.34 24.42
C GLY A 510 34.02 -8.84 25.68
N HIS A 511 32.70 -8.78 25.61
CA HIS A 511 31.84 -8.40 26.71
C HIS A 511 30.97 -9.61 27.08
N PHE A 512 31.11 -10.12 28.30
CA PHE A 512 30.54 -11.41 28.69
C PHE A 512 29.54 -11.26 29.84
N VAL A 513 28.41 -11.96 29.71
CA VAL A 513 27.47 -12.17 30.81
C VAL A 513 28.05 -13.21 31.77
N VAL A 514 28.10 -12.86 33.05
CA VAL A 514 28.63 -13.74 34.10
C VAL A 514 27.57 -14.78 34.49
N GLY A 515 28.00 -16.03 34.65
CA GLY A 515 27.14 -17.13 35.10
C GLY A 515 26.04 -17.55 34.10
N ILE A 516 26.31 -17.52 32.79
CA ILE A 516 25.39 -18.00 31.74
C ILE A 516 24.98 -19.47 31.94
N ASP A 517 25.80 -20.23 32.66
CA ASP A 517 25.69 -21.66 32.95
C ASP A 517 25.04 -21.95 34.31
N GLN A 518 24.58 -20.90 35.01
CA GLN A 518 23.90 -21.01 36.29
C GLN A 518 22.40 -20.79 36.08
N PHE A 519 21.60 -21.80 36.42
CA PHE A 519 20.14 -21.76 36.30
C PHE A 519 19.50 -22.58 37.42
N ASP A 520 18.54 -21.99 38.14
CA ASP A 520 17.77 -22.70 39.17
C ASP A 520 16.53 -23.38 38.56
N GLY A 521 16.74 -24.51 37.88
CA GLY A 521 15.64 -25.21 37.24
C GLY A 521 14.65 -25.83 38.24
N GLU A 522 15.04 -26.10 39.48
CA GLU A 522 14.11 -26.61 40.51
C GLU A 522 13.06 -25.54 40.86
N PHE A 523 13.50 -24.29 41.04
CA PHE A 523 12.61 -23.16 41.25
C PHE A 523 11.56 -23.03 40.14
N PHE A 524 11.95 -23.28 38.89
CA PHE A 524 11.08 -23.21 37.71
C PHE A 524 10.36 -24.53 37.37
N GLY A 525 10.53 -25.59 38.16
CA GLY A 525 9.91 -26.90 37.89
C GLY A 525 10.48 -27.62 36.66
N VAL A 526 11.66 -27.23 36.17
CA VAL A 526 12.37 -27.83 35.04
C VAL A 526 13.29 -28.93 35.57
N LYS A 527 13.12 -30.17 35.10
CA LYS A 527 13.92 -31.31 35.56
C LYS A 527 15.34 -31.26 35.02
N GLU A 528 16.31 -31.80 35.76
CA GLU A 528 17.74 -31.80 35.36
C GLU A 528 17.99 -32.35 33.94
N ALA A 529 17.29 -33.43 33.54
CA ALA A 529 17.42 -34.01 32.21
C ALA A 529 16.95 -33.07 31.09
N GLU A 530 15.94 -32.24 31.37
CA GLU A 530 15.46 -31.21 30.46
C GLU A 530 16.41 -30.01 30.46
N GLN A 531 16.87 -29.56 31.64
CA GLN A 531 17.83 -28.45 31.77
C GLN A 531 19.07 -28.69 30.89
N ARG A 532 19.68 -29.89 30.94
CA ARG A 532 20.86 -30.23 30.11
C ARG A 532 20.62 -30.17 28.60
N SER A 533 19.36 -30.17 28.18
CA SER A 533 18.95 -30.11 26.77
C SER A 533 18.46 -28.72 26.35
N MET A 534 18.58 -27.71 27.22
CA MET A 534 18.14 -26.34 26.97
C MET A 534 19.31 -25.43 26.61
N ASP A 535 19.07 -24.56 25.63
CA ASP A 535 19.95 -23.45 25.31
C ASP A 535 19.98 -22.45 26.50
N PRO A 536 21.16 -21.96 26.91
CA PRO A 536 21.27 -20.97 27.99
C PRO A 536 20.45 -19.69 27.80
N HIS A 537 20.11 -19.32 26.56
CA HIS A 537 19.19 -18.21 26.32
C HIS A 537 17.81 -18.49 26.91
N GLN A 538 17.31 -19.74 26.88
CA GLN A 538 16.01 -20.08 27.49
C GLN A 538 16.06 -20.00 29.03
N TRP A 539 17.21 -20.29 29.65
CA TRP A 539 17.42 -20.08 31.09
C TRP A 539 17.32 -18.59 31.43
N LEU A 540 18.10 -17.77 30.72
CA LEU A 540 18.13 -16.33 30.93
C LEU A 540 16.77 -15.67 30.70
N THR A 541 16.09 -15.99 29.59
CA THR A 541 14.78 -15.42 29.28
C THR A 541 13.78 -15.73 30.38
N LEU A 542 13.78 -16.96 30.91
CA LEU A 542 12.88 -17.36 31.98
C LEU A 542 13.17 -16.63 33.31
N GLU A 543 14.43 -16.54 33.71
CA GLU A 543 14.85 -15.79 34.91
C GLU A 543 14.51 -14.30 34.80
N ILE A 544 14.88 -13.66 33.69
CA ILE A 544 14.69 -12.23 33.49
C ILE A 544 13.19 -11.88 33.40
N SER A 545 12.38 -12.72 32.74
CA SER A 545 10.93 -12.53 32.72
C SER A 545 10.31 -12.62 34.11
N TYR A 546 10.74 -13.59 34.93
CA TYR A 546 10.27 -13.72 36.31
C TYR A 546 10.66 -12.49 37.15
N ASP A 547 11.92 -12.07 37.10
CA ASP A 547 12.42 -10.92 37.86
C ASP A 547 11.72 -9.62 37.47
N ALA A 548 11.44 -9.41 36.17
CA ALA A 548 10.72 -8.23 35.70
C ALA A 548 9.29 -8.16 36.27
N LEU A 549 8.61 -9.30 36.40
CA LEU A 549 7.28 -9.37 36.97
C LEU A 549 7.31 -9.23 38.51
N VAL A 550 8.31 -9.79 39.18
CA VAL A 550 8.51 -9.55 40.63
C VAL A 550 8.79 -8.07 40.89
N ALA A 551 9.61 -7.42 40.07
CA ALA A 551 9.85 -5.98 40.14
C ALA A 551 8.57 -5.16 39.90
N SER A 552 7.60 -5.72 39.18
CA SER A 552 6.27 -5.15 38.96
C SER A 552 5.28 -5.43 40.11
N GLY A 553 5.71 -6.14 41.16
CA GLY A 553 4.88 -6.46 42.34
C GLY A 553 4.13 -7.80 42.27
N PHE A 554 4.37 -8.62 41.25
CA PHE A 554 3.77 -9.95 41.16
C PHE A 554 4.54 -10.98 42.01
N THR A 555 3.82 -11.93 42.61
CA THR A 555 4.37 -13.16 43.18
C THR A 555 4.08 -14.35 42.27
N LYS A 556 4.76 -15.49 42.50
CA LYS A 556 4.55 -16.72 41.74
C LYS A 556 3.09 -17.19 41.75
N GLU A 557 2.39 -16.97 42.86
CA GLU A 557 0.98 -17.29 43.01
C GLU A 557 0.09 -16.37 42.16
N THR A 558 0.39 -15.07 42.13
CA THR A 558 -0.39 -14.09 41.36
C THR A 558 -0.15 -14.15 39.85
N MET A 559 0.97 -14.75 39.42
CA MET A 559 1.29 -14.97 38.01
C MET A 559 0.48 -16.12 37.38
N ASN A 560 -0.02 -17.04 38.21
CA ASN A 560 -0.70 -18.22 37.72
C ASN A 560 -2.02 -17.87 37.01
N ASN A 561 -2.19 -18.35 35.78
CA ASN A 561 -3.31 -18.02 34.88
C ASN A 561 -3.44 -16.54 34.55
N LEU A 562 -2.35 -15.77 34.65
CA LEU A 562 -2.37 -14.36 34.26
C LEU A 562 -2.61 -14.24 32.76
N ASP A 563 -3.54 -13.37 32.36
CA ASP A 563 -3.76 -13.01 30.97
C ASP A 563 -2.63 -12.09 30.50
N CYS A 564 -1.50 -12.70 30.16
CA CYS A 564 -0.25 -12.05 29.86
C CYS A 564 0.33 -12.62 28.55
N GLY A 565 0.61 -11.74 27.59
CA GLY A 565 1.32 -12.10 26.37
C GLY A 565 2.84 -12.10 26.58
N VAL A 566 3.53 -13.01 25.90
CA VAL A 566 5.00 -13.15 25.93
C VAL A 566 5.58 -12.91 24.55
N TYR A 567 6.33 -11.83 24.39
CA TYR A 567 6.95 -11.45 23.12
C TYR A 567 8.47 -11.38 23.31
N VAL A 568 9.22 -12.23 22.61
CA VAL A 568 10.67 -12.33 22.76
C VAL A 568 11.36 -12.03 21.43
N GLY A 569 12.24 -11.03 21.41
CA GLY A 569 13.16 -10.79 20.30
C GLY A 569 14.39 -11.68 20.42
N CYS A 570 14.71 -12.46 19.39
CA CYS A 570 15.93 -13.29 19.37
C CYS A 570 16.48 -13.41 17.94
N ALA A 571 17.76 -13.11 17.78
CA ALA A 571 18.47 -13.18 16.48
C ALA A 571 19.21 -14.51 16.28
N THR A 572 19.65 -15.13 17.38
CA THR A 572 20.54 -16.28 17.35
C THR A 572 20.33 -17.13 18.59
N LEU A 573 20.19 -18.44 18.40
CA LEU A 573 20.38 -19.43 19.45
C LEU A 573 21.74 -20.12 19.27
N GLY A 574 22.21 -20.83 20.29
CA GLY A 574 23.42 -21.66 20.20
C GLY A 574 23.32 -22.78 19.16
N GLY A 575 22.09 -23.12 18.74
CA GLY A 575 21.82 -24.06 17.66
C GLY A 575 22.13 -25.53 18.02
N LEU A 576 21.67 -26.46 17.17
CA LEU A 576 21.99 -27.87 17.34
C LEU A 576 23.44 -28.14 16.89
N SER A 577 24.38 -28.16 17.83
CA SER A 577 25.76 -28.58 17.56
C SER A 577 25.86 -30.12 17.48
N PRO A 578 26.70 -30.70 16.60
CA PRO A 578 27.00 -32.13 16.61
C PRO A 578 27.61 -32.62 17.93
N ASP A 579 28.11 -31.71 18.78
CA ASP A 579 28.69 -32.01 20.09
C ASP A 579 27.67 -31.92 21.24
N ILE A 580 26.35 -31.86 20.98
CA ILE A 580 25.34 -31.86 22.05
C ILE A 580 25.43 -33.19 22.84
N PRO A 581 25.81 -33.15 24.13
CA PRO A 581 26.15 -34.37 24.89
C PRO A 581 24.95 -35.30 25.17
N ALA A 582 23.73 -34.85 24.94
CA ALA A 582 22.50 -35.55 25.32
C ALA A 582 21.33 -35.21 24.39
N ALA A 583 21.37 -35.69 23.15
CA ALA A 583 20.18 -35.69 22.30
C ALA A 583 19.10 -36.58 22.93
N GLY A 584 17.94 -36.00 23.22
CA GLY A 584 16.83 -36.62 23.95
C GLY A 584 15.50 -35.95 23.64
N PRO A 585 14.41 -36.33 24.33
CA PRO A 585 13.07 -35.84 24.03
C PRO A 585 12.90 -34.33 24.17
N PHE A 586 13.77 -33.67 24.95
CA PHE A 586 13.72 -32.22 25.20
C PHE A 586 14.61 -31.40 24.26
N THR A 587 15.45 -32.05 23.45
CA THR A 587 16.45 -31.34 22.61
C THR A 587 15.81 -30.44 21.56
N ASN A 588 14.70 -30.87 20.96
CA ASN A 588 14.00 -30.06 19.96
C ASN A 588 13.49 -28.73 20.57
N ILE A 589 12.76 -28.81 21.68
CA ILE A 589 12.19 -27.62 22.33
C ILE A 589 13.24 -26.77 23.04
N GLY A 590 14.34 -27.38 23.51
CA GLY A 590 15.41 -26.67 24.20
C GLY A 590 16.28 -25.80 23.29
N TYR A 591 16.28 -26.03 21.98
CA TYR A 591 17.04 -25.27 20.99
C TYR A 591 16.15 -24.60 19.91
N SER A 592 14.83 -24.66 20.05
CA SER A 592 13.91 -23.96 19.14
C SER A 592 13.66 -22.53 19.59
N TYR A 593 13.46 -21.62 18.62
CA TYR A 593 13.02 -20.26 18.87
C TYR A 593 11.68 -20.23 19.62
N SER A 594 10.75 -21.10 19.25
CA SER A 594 9.45 -21.25 19.94
C SER A 594 9.58 -21.58 21.43
N GLY A 595 10.70 -22.21 21.84
CA GLY A 595 10.97 -22.54 23.23
C GLY A 595 11.27 -21.33 24.11
N LEU A 596 11.73 -20.19 23.55
CA LEU A 596 12.01 -18.98 24.33
C LEU A 596 10.72 -18.38 24.92
N SER A 597 9.78 -18.00 24.07
CA SER A 597 8.50 -17.43 24.50
C SER A 597 7.57 -18.48 25.11
N GLY A 598 7.51 -19.67 24.52
CA GLY A 598 6.62 -20.75 24.94
C GLY A 598 6.94 -21.26 26.35
N ARG A 599 8.23 -21.31 26.73
CA ARG A 599 8.63 -21.79 28.06
C ARG A 599 8.28 -20.79 29.16
N VAL A 600 8.45 -19.50 28.93
CA VAL A 600 8.01 -18.46 29.88
C VAL A 600 6.50 -18.57 30.10
N SER A 601 5.73 -18.63 29.02
CA SER A 601 4.28 -18.77 29.09
C SER A 601 3.86 -20.04 29.83
N HIS A 602 4.47 -21.19 29.50
CA HIS A 602 4.16 -22.47 30.14
C HIS A 602 4.55 -22.50 31.63
N THR A 603 5.78 -22.13 31.97
CA THR A 603 6.31 -22.24 33.33
C THR A 603 5.64 -21.26 34.29
N LEU A 604 5.33 -20.05 33.83
CA LEU A 604 4.64 -19.03 34.64
C LEU A 604 3.11 -19.09 34.51
N SER A 605 2.60 -20.04 33.70
CA SER A 605 1.17 -20.29 33.48
C SER A 605 0.40 -19.10 32.92
N PHE A 606 0.96 -18.42 31.92
CA PHE A 606 0.30 -17.32 31.23
C PHE A 606 -0.69 -17.80 30.19
N ARG A 607 -1.71 -16.98 29.94
CA ARG A 607 -2.85 -17.30 29.06
C ARG A 607 -2.92 -16.45 27.78
N GLY A 608 -2.05 -15.46 27.64
CA GLY A 608 -2.00 -14.60 26.47
C GLY A 608 -1.14 -15.16 25.33
N PRO A 609 -1.04 -14.42 24.20
CA PRO A 609 -0.26 -14.85 23.03
C PRO A 609 1.23 -15.03 23.34
N CYS A 610 1.92 -15.95 22.67
CA CYS A 610 3.36 -16.11 22.85
C CYS A 610 4.09 -16.20 21.50
N PHE A 611 5.04 -15.27 21.26
CA PHE A 611 5.77 -15.16 20.00
C PHE A 611 7.26 -14.94 20.24
N THR A 612 8.07 -15.53 19.37
CA THR A 612 9.49 -15.23 19.27
C THR A 612 9.74 -14.63 17.88
N ILE A 613 10.32 -13.43 17.84
CA ILE A 613 10.53 -12.63 16.62
C ILE A 613 12.03 -12.59 16.30
N ASP A 614 12.36 -12.92 15.06
CA ASP A 614 13.72 -12.83 14.54
C ASP A 614 13.77 -11.87 13.35
N THR A 615 14.31 -10.68 13.60
CA THR A 615 14.74 -9.72 12.57
C THR A 615 16.25 -9.46 12.67
N ALA A 616 17.01 -10.45 13.13
CA ALA A 616 18.42 -10.35 13.45
C ALA A 616 18.71 -9.20 14.46
N CYS A 617 19.63 -8.30 14.16
CA CYS A 617 20.07 -7.25 15.08
C CYS A 617 18.96 -6.28 15.52
N SER A 618 17.81 -6.24 14.84
CA SER A 618 16.68 -5.37 15.18
C SER A 618 15.54 -6.08 15.92
N SER A 619 15.76 -7.30 16.41
CA SER A 619 14.70 -8.09 17.07
C SER A 619 14.17 -7.49 18.39
N THR A 620 14.91 -6.61 19.04
CA THR A 620 14.57 -6.01 20.36
C THR A 620 14.26 -4.53 20.29
#